data_AF-A0AAU5KZY3-F1
#
_entry.id   AF-A0AAU5KZY3-F1
#
_cell.length_a   1.000
_cell.length_b   1.000
_cell.length_c   1.000
_cell.angle_alpha   90.00
_cell.angle_beta   90.00
_cell.angle_gamma   90.00
#
_symmetry.space_group_name_H-M   'P 1'
#
loop_
_entity.id
_entity.type
_entity.pdbx_description
1 polymer ?
#
loop_
_entity_poly.entity_id
_entity_poly.type
_entity_poly.pdbx_seq_one_letter_code
_entity_poly.pdbx_strand_id
1 'polypeptide(L)'
;MTEKLPRRTGGDGDGPDDTPMERLLREAMNARAMRITAHDLRPAAPPSRRLRRLKPVYLAAVPLFGLAAAMAFGVLGFRGDTVADRGDPGPAATVTASASPSPSAVPTVEPTPADTPTAAGTETSAPAADPTGTGEPAAPGGAATPRSTQSSTAPPTTAATPYTFRGVKFKVPAGWRVVPPDPAGTSLCVLSPGAPTGAQPGWTQEACEPYGVLITAYNTADEAEHAIWPTAFDLDASSGFSHQPSCPVWGHPYVPTAPYTKIGEPAKSRDIVAGRAISKTQWQVTCKPGEDFTAQMWGLKDDQVFITANGLKPDYQPGLVSILDTIDLSGRQAPSAAGQNDISVTVEGLTTGQQLPNDGTPVEFVVTFKNTGRTSYAQVVPQLVAESYAGSKGAVTGTLERANGAGSWKALTIAPPAAGKPVFDDAGPLAPGNAFTIRYRMKLTAQDGAGVMPVTVSALVTPEQGPPTVIGTRTVPVRVVAK
;
A
#
# COMPACT_ATOMS: atom_id res chain seq x y z
N MET A 1 51.42 -0.46 66.02
CA MET A 1 52.61 -0.99 65.32
C MET A 1 52.11 -2.00 64.30
N THR A 2 52.15 -1.60 63.04
CA THR A 2 51.55 -2.25 61.87
C THR A 2 52.50 -3.30 61.30
N GLU A 3 52.12 -4.58 61.37
CA GLU A 3 52.81 -5.66 60.70
C GLU A 3 52.11 -6.06 59.39
N LYS A 4 52.96 -6.29 58.39
CA LYS A 4 52.70 -6.48 56.96
C LYS A 4 51.81 -7.69 56.65
N LEU A 5 50.83 -7.48 55.76
CA LEU A 5 50.24 -8.54 54.94
C LEU A 5 51.10 -8.80 53.69
N PRO A 6 51.40 -10.06 53.33
CA PRO A 6 51.95 -10.39 52.02
C PRO A 6 50.85 -10.53 50.96
N ARG A 7 51.13 -9.95 49.78
CA ARG A 7 50.41 -10.16 48.51
C ARG A 7 50.40 -11.63 48.12
N ARG A 8 49.23 -12.17 47.80
CA ARG A 8 49.08 -13.37 46.95
C ARG A 8 48.91 -12.93 45.50
N THR A 9 49.98 -13.08 44.73
CA THR A 9 50.02 -13.19 43.27
C THR A 9 49.78 -14.65 42.89
N GLY A 10 49.02 -14.88 41.80
CA GLY A 10 48.99 -16.15 41.07
C GLY A 10 47.86 -17.10 41.49
N GLY A 11 46.79 -17.10 40.71
CA GLY A 11 45.74 -18.11 40.73
C GLY A 11 45.33 -18.38 39.29
N ASP A 12 46.14 -19.19 38.59
CA ASP A 12 45.77 -19.85 37.35
C ASP A 12 44.63 -20.82 37.71
N GLY A 13 43.40 -20.37 37.44
CA GLY A 13 42.20 -21.16 37.62
C GLY A 13 42.05 -22.12 36.45
N ASP A 14 42.65 -23.31 36.58
CA ASP A 14 42.14 -24.53 35.97
C ASP A 14 40.74 -24.78 36.57
N GLY A 15 39.73 -24.23 35.90
CA GLY A 15 38.32 -24.55 36.11
C GLY A 15 37.92 -25.79 35.31
N PRO A 16 36.93 -26.57 35.78
CA PRO A 16 36.58 -27.87 35.21
C PRO A 16 36.04 -27.74 33.79
N ASP A 17 36.63 -28.51 32.87
CA ASP A 17 36.20 -28.83 31.51
C ASP A 17 35.24 -27.83 30.85
N ASP A 18 35.81 -26.79 30.19
CA ASP A 18 35.09 -25.97 29.20
C ASP A 18 34.25 -26.89 28.31
N THR A 19 32.94 -26.64 28.24
CA THR A 19 32.07 -27.46 27.40
C THR A 19 32.49 -27.30 25.93
N PRO A 20 32.35 -28.34 25.09
CA PRO A 20 32.75 -28.27 23.67
C PRO A 20 32.14 -27.07 22.93
N MET A 21 30.97 -26.63 23.37
CA MET A 21 30.25 -25.48 22.85
C MET A 21 30.88 -24.15 23.26
N GLU A 22 31.35 -23.99 24.51
CA GLU A 22 32.08 -22.79 24.95
C GLU A 22 33.43 -22.67 24.24
N ARG A 23 34.08 -23.80 23.95
CA ARG A 23 35.31 -23.81 23.15
C ARG A 23 35.06 -23.30 21.72
N LEU A 24 34.00 -23.78 21.07
CA LEU A 24 33.60 -23.30 19.73
C LEU A 24 33.20 -21.83 19.74
N LEU A 25 32.50 -21.37 20.78
CA LEU A 25 32.05 -19.97 20.88
C LEU A 25 33.25 -19.04 21.11
N ARG A 26 34.20 -19.44 21.97
CA ARG A 26 35.43 -18.68 22.23
C ARG A 26 36.32 -18.65 20.99
N GLU A 27 36.41 -19.74 20.24
CA GLU A 27 37.18 -19.81 19.00
C GLU A 27 36.53 -18.99 17.87
N ALA A 28 35.20 -19.02 17.76
CA ALA A 28 34.45 -18.18 16.82
C ALA A 28 34.57 -16.68 17.14
N MET A 29 34.55 -16.30 18.43
CA MET A 29 34.76 -14.90 18.83
C MET A 29 36.19 -14.44 18.59
N ASN A 30 37.20 -15.27 18.85
CA ASN A 30 38.59 -14.95 18.52
C ASN A 30 38.82 -14.84 17.01
N ALA A 31 38.22 -15.71 16.20
CA ALA A 31 38.31 -15.63 14.75
C ALA A 31 37.68 -14.34 14.19
N ARG A 32 36.61 -13.84 14.81
CA ARG A 32 35.97 -12.58 14.42
C ARG A 32 36.77 -11.36 14.87
N ALA A 33 37.38 -11.42 16.05
CA ALA A 33 38.24 -10.35 16.56
C ALA A 33 39.50 -10.15 15.70
N MET A 34 40.09 -11.23 15.17
CA MET A 34 41.25 -11.13 14.27
C MET A 34 40.94 -10.55 12.88
N ARG A 35 39.66 -10.44 12.50
CA ARG A 35 39.25 -9.83 11.22
C ARG A 35 39.08 -8.32 11.27
N ILE A 36 39.10 -7.72 12.47
CA ILE A 36 39.07 -6.25 12.60
C ILE A 36 40.53 -5.79 12.68
N THR A 37 41.06 -5.32 11.56
CA THR A 37 42.42 -4.79 11.53
C THR A 37 42.40 -3.33 12.00
N ALA A 38 43.52 -2.83 12.55
CA ALA A 38 43.65 -1.42 12.92
C ALA A 38 43.47 -0.44 11.72
N HIS A 39 43.49 -0.97 10.48
CA HIS A 39 43.13 -0.21 9.28
C HIS A 39 41.63 0.01 9.12
N ASP A 40 40.78 -0.89 9.63
CA ASP A 40 39.31 -0.80 9.56
C ASP A 40 38.73 0.19 10.58
N LEU A 41 39.53 0.58 11.58
CA LEU A 41 39.16 1.58 12.59
C LEU A 41 39.63 2.99 12.22
N ARG A 42 40.18 3.19 11.02
CA ARG A 42 40.64 4.53 10.61
C ARG A 42 39.42 5.35 10.18
N PRO A 43 39.15 6.51 10.81
CA PRO A 43 38.12 7.42 10.35
C PRO A 43 38.36 7.76 8.88
N ALA A 44 37.32 7.66 8.05
CA ALA A 44 37.40 8.05 6.65
C ALA A 44 37.98 9.47 6.56
N ALA A 45 39.02 9.66 5.74
CA ALA A 45 39.68 10.95 5.61
C ALA A 45 38.63 12.00 5.18
N PRO A 46 38.53 13.14 5.88
CA PRO A 46 37.55 14.15 5.55
C PRO A 46 37.79 14.67 4.11
N PRO A 47 36.73 14.92 3.33
CA PRO A 47 36.88 15.36 1.95
C PRO A 47 37.68 16.66 1.88
N SER A 48 38.80 16.64 1.15
CA SER A 48 39.64 17.81 0.94
C SER A 48 38.97 18.80 -0.01
N ARG A 49 38.07 19.62 0.53
CA ARG A 49 37.54 20.79 -0.20
C ARG A 49 38.68 21.79 -0.39
N ARG A 50 39.11 22.01 -1.65
CA ARG A 50 39.92 23.18 -2.01
C ARG A 50 39.12 24.45 -1.72
N LEU A 51 39.40 25.09 -0.58
CA LEU A 51 38.85 26.39 -0.23
C LEU A 51 39.35 27.44 -1.24
N ARG A 52 38.50 27.83 -2.19
CA ARG A 52 38.67 29.09 -2.93
C ARG A 52 38.50 30.23 -1.92
N ARG A 53 39.60 30.94 -1.63
CA ARG A 53 39.60 32.16 -0.82
C ARG A 53 38.65 33.19 -1.44
N LEU A 54 37.53 33.46 -0.79
CA LEU A 54 36.75 34.68 -0.99
C LEU A 54 37.24 35.74 0.02
N LYS A 55 37.46 36.95 -0.49
CA LYS A 55 37.97 38.11 0.24
C LYS A 55 36.96 38.57 1.31
N PRO A 56 37.42 39.08 2.46
CA PRO A 56 36.54 39.57 3.52
C PRO A 56 35.92 40.92 3.12
N VAL A 57 34.59 41.01 3.22
CA VAL A 57 33.87 42.30 3.25
C VAL A 57 33.58 42.60 4.72
N TYR A 58 33.97 43.80 5.14
CA TYR A 58 33.90 44.29 6.51
C TYR A 58 32.47 44.42 7.03
N LEU A 59 32.29 43.98 8.27
CA LEU A 59 31.15 44.19 9.16
C LEU A 59 31.21 45.61 9.76
N ALA A 60 30.07 46.30 9.79
CA ALA A 60 29.73 47.37 10.74
C ALA A 60 28.23 47.21 11.02
N ALA A 61 27.82 46.66 12.16
CA ALA A 61 27.66 47.28 13.48
C ALA A 61 26.16 47.43 13.80
N VAL A 62 25.66 46.53 14.64
CA VAL A 62 24.37 46.63 15.35
C VAL A 62 24.68 47.03 16.79
N PRO A 63 23.97 48.01 17.38
CA PRO A 63 23.89 48.12 18.83
C PRO A 63 22.61 47.45 19.36
N LEU A 64 22.85 46.57 20.33
CA LEU A 64 21.98 46.06 21.39
C LEU A 64 20.97 47.09 21.93
N PHE A 65 19.78 46.63 22.30
CA PHE A 65 19.14 46.84 23.62
C PHE A 65 17.82 46.06 23.71
N GLY A 66 17.62 45.25 24.76
CA GLY A 66 16.35 44.58 25.02
C GLY A 66 16.45 43.36 25.94
N LEU A 67 16.66 43.62 27.23
CA LEU A 67 16.87 42.69 28.34
C LEU A 67 15.56 42.08 28.88
N ALA A 68 15.66 40.80 29.31
CA ALA A 68 15.02 40.14 30.46
C ALA A 68 13.49 39.83 30.49
N ALA A 69 13.19 38.52 30.57
CA ALA A 69 12.36 37.90 31.61
C ALA A 69 12.65 36.37 31.61
N ALA A 70 13.43 35.87 32.59
CA ALA A 70 12.95 35.20 33.80
C ALA A 70 12.29 33.84 33.49
N MET A 71 13.02 32.72 33.63
CA MET A 71 13.25 31.94 34.86
C MET A 71 12.27 30.76 35.00
N ALA A 72 12.87 29.58 35.21
CA ALA A 72 12.45 28.52 36.11
C ALA A 72 11.95 27.18 35.53
N PHE A 73 12.47 26.13 36.17
CA PHE A 73 12.11 24.70 36.17
C PHE A 73 12.62 23.89 34.97
N GLY A 74 13.28 22.75 35.14
CA GLY A 74 13.56 21.95 36.32
C GLY A 74 13.91 20.54 35.83
N VAL A 75 15.09 20.05 36.22
CA VAL A 75 15.49 18.65 36.07
C VAL A 75 14.66 17.79 37.02
N LEU A 76 14.25 16.60 36.57
CA LEU A 76 13.89 15.34 37.25
C LEU A 76 12.77 14.68 36.41
N GLY A 77 12.74 13.40 36.11
CA GLY A 77 13.37 12.22 36.68
C GLY A 77 12.36 11.10 36.49
N PHE A 78 12.70 10.05 35.74
CA PHE A 78 11.84 8.90 35.56
C PHE A 78 11.74 8.13 36.87
N ARG A 79 10.53 8.03 37.44
CA ARG A 79 10.16 7.02 38.42
C ARG A 79 9.15 6.08 37.77
N GLY A 80 9.50 4.81 37.72
CA GLY A 80 8.58 3.70 37.52
C GLY A 80 7.94 3.24 38.84
N ASP A 81 7.05 2.26 38.67
CA ASP A 81 6.25 1.51 39.67
C ASP A 81 4.93 2.20 40.09
N THR A 82 3.76 1.55 40.23
CA THR A 82 3.35 0.13 40.15
C THR A 82 1.82 0.02 40.01
N VAL A 83 1.36 -1.01 39.30
CA VAL A 83 0.30 -1.99 39.59
C VAL A 83 -0.89 -1.63 40.53
N ALA A 84 -2.10 -1.84 39.98
CA ALA A 84 -3.39 -2.27 40.54
C ALA A 84 -4.08 -1.47 41.67
N ASP A 85 -5.33 -1.08 41.40
CA ASP A 85 -6.38 -1.21 42.42
C ASP A 85 -7.70 -1.67 41.78
N ARG A 86 -8.41 -2.55 42.47
CA ARG A 86 -9.62 -3.25 42.04
C ARG A 86 -10.64 -3.23 43.18
N GLY A 87 -11.85 -2.77 42.87
CA GLY A 87 -13.06 -2.90 43.68
C GLY A 87 -13.65 -1.55 44.11
N ASP A 88 -14.96 -1.31 44.12
CA ASP A 88 -16.15 -2.10 43.79
C ASP A 88 -17.36 -1.09 43.78
N PRO A 89 -18.66 -1.45 43.84
CA PRO A 89 -19.61 -1.44 42.73
C PRO A 89 -20.76 -0.39 42.80
N GLY A 90 -21.40 -0.16 41.64
CA GLY A 90 -22.82 0.27 41.50
C GLY A 90 -23.17 1.73 41.85
N PRO A 91 -24.27 2.31 41.32
CA PRO A 91 -25.57 1.65 41.22
C PRO A 91 -26.26 1.74 39.84
N ALA A 92 -27.30 0.91 39.72
CA ALA A 92 -28.23 0.77 38.61
C ALA A 92 -29.00 2.06 38.26
N ALA A 93 -29.35 2.21 36.99
CA ALA A 93 -30.49 3.02 36.57
C ALA A 93 -31.12 2.47 35.27
N THR A 94 -32.23 1.73 35.48
CA THR A 94 -33.50 1.80 34.75
C THR A 94 -33.54 1.77 33.22
N VAL A 95 -33.99 0.61 32.74
CA VAL A 95 -34.74 0.42 31.50
C VAL A 95 -36.02 1.27 31.55
N THR A 96 -36.26 2.10 30.54
CA THR A 96 -37.60 2.59 30.23
C THR A 96 -37.87 2.31 28.76
N ALA A 97 -38.71 1.32 28.51
CA ALA A 97 -39.37 1.13 27.23
C ALA A 97 -40.52 2.15 27.12
N SER A 98 -40.69 2.82 25.99
CA SER A 98 -42.00 3.35 25.60
C SER A 98 -42.13 3.60 24.10
N ALA A 99 -43.17 2.94 23.56
CA ALA A 99 -44.06 3.26 22.45
C ALA A 99 -43.52 3.71 21.07
N SER A 100 -43.69 2.78 20.13
CA SER A 100 -44.16 2.92 18.74
C SER A 100 -44.93 4.22 18.40
N PRO A 101 -44.70 4.72 17.16
CA PRO A 101 -45.85 5.02 16.31
C PRO A 101 -45.86 4.20 15.02
N SER A 102 -47.08 3.83 14.63
CA SER A 102 -47.48 3.16 13.38
C SER A 102 -47.26 4.03 12.13
N PRO A 103 -47.23 3.42 10.93
CA PRO A 103 -46.74 4.05 9.70
C PRO A 103 -47.76 4.98 9.04
N SER A 104 -47.26 6.06 8.44
CA SER A 104 -48.04 6.96 7.58
C SER A 104 -47.90 6.55 6.11
N ALA A 105 -49.02 6.69 5.40
CA ALA A 105 -49.30 6.10 4.11
C ALA A 105 -48.47 6.62 2.91
N VAL A 106 -48.41 5.74 1.92
CA VAL A 106 -47.95 5.85 0.53
C VAL A 106 -48.62 7.01 -0.23
N PRO A 107 -47.93 7.60 -1.22
CA PRO A 107 -48.58 7.71 -2.53
C PRO A 107 -47.77 7.05 -3.65
N THR A 108 -48.52 6.26 -4.41
CA THR A 108 -48.20 5.55 -5.64
C THR A 108 -47.76 6.54 -6.72
N VAL A 109 -46.60 6.28 -7.34
CA VAL A 109 -46.27 6.85 -8.66
C VAL A 109 -46.10 5.70 -9.64
N GLU A 110 -47.02 5.70 -10.58
CA GLU A 110 -47.21 4.83 -11.74
C GLU A 110 -46.11 5.09 -12.79
N PRO A 111 -45.37 4.08 -13.28
CA PRO A 111 -44.55 4.23 -14.47
C PRO A 111 -45.30 3.80 -15.73
N THR A 112 -45.51 4.76 -16.63
CA THR A 112 -45.95 4.57 -18.01
C THR A 112 -44.89 3.81 -18.82
N PRO A 113 -45.26 2.80 -19.65
CA PRO A 113 -44.34 2.06 -20.50
C PRO A 113 -44.16 2.75 -21.87
N ALA A 114 -42.94 2.66 -22.44
CA ALA A 114 -42.72 2.93 -23.86
C ALA A 114 -41.66 1.99 -24.44
N ASP A 115 -42.16 1.11 -25.30
CA ASP A 115 -41.67 0.72 -26.62
C ASP A 115 -40.39 -0.12 -26.77
N THR A 116 -40.68 -1.40 -27.04
CA THR A 116 -39.90 -2.35 -27.83
C THR A 116 -39.88 -1.93 -29.30
N PRO A 117 -38.81 -2.26 -30.05
CA PRO A 117 -39.08 -2.94 -31.32
C PRO A 117 -38.22 -4.18 -31.53
N THR A 118 -38.92 -5.24 -31.91
CA THR A 118 -38.40 -6.46 -32.53
C THR A 118 -38.39 -6.28 -34.03
N ALA A 119 -37.29 -6.63 -34.71
CA ALA A 119 -37.33 -7.20 -36.06
C ALA A 119 -36.02 -7.95 -36.36
N ALA A 120 -36.17 -9.23 -36.66
CA ALA A 120 -35.15 -10.09 -37.23
C ALA A 120 -35.09 -9.91 -38.77
N GLY A 121 -33.94 -10.22 -39.38
CA GLY A 121 -33.79 -10.30 -40.82
C GLY A 121 -32.37 -10.67 -41.23
N THR A 122 -32.14 -11.95 -41.46
CA THR A 122 -30.94 -12.57 -42.05
C THR A 122 -30.97 -12.44 -43.57
N GLU A 123 -29.84 -12.14 -44.25
CA GLU A 123 -29.39 -12.78 -45.51
C GLU A 123 -28.04 -12.24 -46.02
N THR A 124 -26.99 -13.05 -45.82
CA THR A 124 -26.00 -13.59 -46.77
C THR A 124 -25.68 -12.93 -48.14
N SER A 125 -24.37 -12.72 -48.34
CA SER A 125 -23.53 -12.83 -49.57
C SER A 125 -23.16 -11.60 -50.43
N ALA A 126 -21.84 -11.51 -50.67
CA ALA A 126 -21.03 -10.64 -51.54
C ALA A 126 -21.11 -11.05 -53.04
N PRO A 127 -20.28 -10.55 -54.02
CA PRO A 127 -19.17 -9.57 -53.97
C PRO A 127 -19.04 -8.58 -55.18
N ALA A 128 -18.00 -7.71 -55.09
CA ALA A 128 -17.13 -7.15 -56.14
C ALA A 128 -17.68 -6.20 -57.23
N ALA A 129 -17.13 -4.96 -57.28
CA ALA A 129 -16.27 -4.44 -58.37
C ALA A 129 -16.13 -2.90 -58.30
N ASP A 130 -14.88 -2.43 -58.25
CA ASP A 130 -14.43 -1.13 -58.80
C ASP A 130 -14.45 -1.24 -60.35
N PRO A 131 -14.59 -0.16 -61.17
CA PRO A 131 -13.52 0.86 -61.21
C PRO A 131 -13.91 2.30 -61.69
N THR A 132 -12.99 3.24 -61.42
CA THR A 132 -12.57 4.45 -62.19
C THR A 132 -13.58 5.30 -62.97
N GLY A 133 -13.59 6.62 -62.69
CA GLY A 133 -14.15 7.63 -63.59
C GLY A 133 -13.84 9.08 -63.19
N THR A 134 -12.87 9.66 -63.89
CA THR A 134 -12.41 11.06 -63.96
C THR A 134 -13.53 12.08 -64.25
N GLY A 135 -13.46 13.30 -63.70
CA GLY A 135 -14.32 14.41 -64.14
C GLY A 135 -14.28 15.69 -63.30
N GLU A 136 -13.27 16.54 -63.54
CA GLU A 136 -13.30 18.00 -63.41
C GLU A 136 -14.21 18.58 -64.54
N PRO A 137 -15.03 19.66 -64.39
CA PRO A 137 -14.53 21.03 -64.20
C PRO A 137 -15.44 22.11 -63.54
N ALA A 138 -14.78 23.24 -63.26
CA ALA A 138 -15.25 24.64 -63.35
C ALA A 138 -16.26 25.21 -62.32
N ALA A 139 -15.74 26.12 -61.50
CA ALA A 139 -16.46 27.28 -60.93
C ALA A 139 -16.74 28.33 -62.04
N PRO A 140 -17.67 29.30 -61.88
CA PRO A 140 -17.47 30.40 -60.92
C PRO A 140 -18.74 31.00 -60.26
N GLY A 141 -18.52 31.65 -59.11
CA GLY A 141 -19.17 32.93 -58.77
C GLY A 141 -20.52 32.89 -58.06
N GLY A 142 -20.53 33.22 -56.77
CA GLY A 142 -21.76 33.53 -56.04
C GLY A 142 -21.47 33.97 -54.61
N ALA A 143 -21.30 35.26 -54.40
CA ALA A 143 -21.10 35.88 -53.10
C ALA A 143 -22.35 35.72 -52.21
N ALA A 144 -22.19 35.05 -51.06
CA ALA A 144 -23.11 35.16 -49.94
C ALA A 144 -22.34 34.99 -48.63
N THR A 145 -22.28 36.08 -47.87
CA THR A 145 -21.66 36.18 -46.55
C THR A 145 -22.39 35.27 -45.54
N PRO A 146 -21.73 34.28 -44.90
CA PRO A 146 -22.31 33.60 -43.76
C PRO A 146 -21.94 34.35 -42.47
N ARG A 147 -23.00 34.74 -41.78
CA ARG A 147 -23.05 35.26 -40.42
C ARG A 147 -22.29 34.31 -39.50
N SER A 148 -21.25 34.83 -38.82
CA SER A 148 -20.44 34.10 -37.84
C SER A 148 -21.30 33.62 -36.67
N THR A 149 -21.79 32.38 -36.75
CA THR A 149 -22.18 31.62 -35.58
C THR A 149 -20.89 31.26 -34.85
N GLN A 150 -20.74 31.78 -33.63
CA GLN A 150 -19.71 31.35 -32.69
C GLN A 150 -19.87 29.83 -32.48
N SER A 151 -19.12 29.06 -33.26
CA SER A 151 -18.78 27.69 -32.89
C SER A 151 -18.04 27.79 -31.58
N SER A 152 -18.71 27.31 -30.52
CA SER A 152 -18.06 26.86 -29.31
C SER A 152 -17.03 25.80 -29.74
N THR A 153 -15.80 26.24 -30.00
CA THR A 153 -14.66 25.36 -30.16
C THR A 153 -14.51 24.68 -28.81
N ALA A 154 -14.98 23.44 -28.71
CA ALA A 154 -14.60 22.58 -27.60
C ALA A 154 -13.07 22.67 -27.47
N PRO A 155 -12.55 22.96 -26.27
CA PRO A 155 -11.10 23.03 -26.08
C PRO A 155 -10.50 21.71 -26.59
N PRO A 156 -9.35 21.75 -27.28
CA PRO A 156 -8.74 20.54 -27.82
C PRO A 156 -8.58 19.55 -26.68
N THR A 157 -9.32 18.44 -26.77
CA THR A 157 -9.23 17.33 -25.82
C THR A 157 -7.89 16.66 -26.06
N THR A 158 -6.81 17.23 -25.53
CA THR A 158 -5.48 16.64 -25.61
C THR A 158 -5.57 15.23 -25.04
N ALA A 159 -5.23 14.22 -25.84
CA ALA A 159 -5.34 12.83 -25.40
C ALA A 159 -4.41 12.56 -24.21
N ALA A 160 -4.80 11.63 -23.34
CA ALA A 160 -3.94 11.18 -22.24
C ALA A 160 -2.67 10.49 -22.80
N THR A 161 -1.51 10.79 -22.21
CA THR A 161 -0.21 10.33 -22.70
C THR A 161 0.24 9.09 -21.93
N PRO A 162 0.58 7.97 -22.59
CA PRO A 162 1.12 6.81 -21.88
C PRO A 162 2.48 7.12 -21.25
N TYR A 163 2.69 6.62 -20.04
CA TYR A 163 3.94 6.77 -19.29
C TYR A 163 4.32 5.44 -18.64
N THR A 164 5.63 5.23 -18.43
CA THR A 164 6.14 4.05 -17.73
C THR A 164 7.18 4.48 -16.71
N PHE A 165 7.02 4.03 -15.47
CA PHE A 165 7.93 4.31 -14.37
C PHE A 165 8.19 3.02 -13.60
N ARG A 166 9.45 2.58 -13.60
CA ARG A 166 9.88 1.36 -12.88
C ARG A 166 8.98 0.13 -13.15
N GLY A 167 8.57 -0.04 -14.41
CA GLY A 167 7.68 -1.13 -14.84
C GLY A 167 6.18 -0.91 -14.57
N VAL A 168 5.80 0.15 -13.85
CA VAL A 168 4.42 0.61 -13.70
C VAL A 168 4.05 1.43 -14.93
N LYS A 169 3.07 0.96 -15.69
CA LYS A 169 2.53 1.70 -16.84
C LYS A 169 1.24 2.40 -16.41
N PHE A 170 1.02 3.62 -16.89
CA PHE A 170 -0.22 4.37 -16.66
C PHE A 170 -0.37 5.46 -17.73
N LYS A 171 -1.51 6.16 -17.75
CA LYS A 171 -1.71 7.32 -18.63
C LYS A 171 -1.75 8.61 -17.82
N VAL A 172 -0.99 9.61 -18.27
CA VAL A 172 -0.99 10.97 -17.74
C VAL A 172 -2.16 11.73 -18.36
N PRO A 173 -3.11 12.27 -17.56
CA PRO A 173 -4.28 12.96 -18.11
C PRO A 173 -3.89 14.23 -18.88
N ALA A 174 -4.80 14.69 -19.73
CA ALA A 174 -4.66 15.91 -20.51
C ALA A 174 -4.27 17.12 -19.63
N GLY A 175 -3.21 17.85 -20.02
CA GLY A 175 -2.75 19.05 -19.31
C GLY A 175 -1.98 18.79 -18.02
N TRP A 176 -1.91 17.54 -17.54
CA TRP A 176 -1.00 17.15 -16.47
C TRP A 176 0.41 17.02 -17.04
N ARG A 177 1.41 17.21 -16.18
CA ARG A 177 2.82 17.08 -16.56
C ARG A 177 3.55 16.18 -15.59
N VAL A 178 4.52 15.44 -16.10
CA VAL A 178 5.40 14.62 -15.28
C VAL A 178 6.65 15.41 -14.93
N VAL A 179 7.01 15.45 -13.65
CA VAL A 179 8.32 15.95 -13.22
C VAL A 179 9.34 14.86 -13.54
N PRO A 180 10.40 15.15 -14.32
CA PRO A 180 11.42 14.16 -14.64
C PRO A 180 11.94 13.52 -13.35
N PRO A 181 11.82 12.19 -13.19
CA PRO A 181 12.27 11.54 -11.98
C PRO A 181 13.80 11.57 -11.90
N ASP A 182 14.34 11.58 -10.69
CA ASP A 182 15.71 11.14 -10.46
C ASP A 182 15.82 9.69 -10.96
N PRO A 183 16.78 9.34 -11.85
CA PRO A 183 16.98 7.96 -12.28
C PRO A 183 17.19 6.96 -11.14
N ALA A 184 17.73 7.41 -10.01
CA ALA A 184 17.89 6.62 -8.78
C ALA A 184 16.68 6.72 -7.84
N GLY A 185 15.74 7.61 -8.13
CA GLY A 185 14.55 7.86 -7.31
C GLY A 185 13.55 6.70 -7.38
N THR A 186 12.91 6.43 -6.26
CA THR A 186 11.83 5.44 -6.15
C THR A 186 10.45 6.03 -6.44
N SER A 187 10.38 7.36 -6.64
CA SER A 187 9.13 8.10 -6.77
C SER A 187 9.10 9.00 -8.00
N LEU A 188 7.90 9.16 -8.55
CA LEU A 188 7.59 10.01 -9.70
C LEU A 188 6.46 10.97 -9.33
N CYS A 189 6.61 12.26 -9.65
CA CYS A 189 5.52 13.20 -9.49
C CYS A 189 4.80 13.48 -10.81
N VAL A 190 3.46 13.39 -10.78
CA VAL A 190 2.57 13.82 -11.86
C VAL A 190 1.79 15.05 -11.37
N LEU A 191 2.15 16.22 -11.88
CA LEU A 191 1.59 17.51 -11.49
C LEU A 191 0.33 17.83 -12.29
N SER A 192 -0.69 18.32 -11.59
CA SER A 192 -1.93 18.80 -12.19
C SER A 192 -1.72 20.08 -13.01
N PRO A 193 -2.67 20.45 -13.90
CA PRO A 193 -2.61 21.69 -14.65
C PRO A 193 -2.54 22.95 -13.77
N GLY A 194 -3.05 22.88 -12.54
CA GLY A 194 -3.02 23.99 -11.57
C GLY A 194 -1.69 24.14 -10.82
N ALA A 195 -0.73 23.22 -11.03
CA ALA A 195 0.55 23.26 -10.33
C ALA A 195 1.41 24.46 -10.79
N PRO A 196 2.00 25.24 -9.86
CA PRO A 196 2.89 26.35 -10.19
C PRO A 196 4.03 25.93 -11.12
N THR A 197 4.38 26.77 -12.10
CA THR A 197 5.45 26.48 -13.06
C THR A 197 6.85 26.89 -12.57
N GLY A 198 6.94 27.61 -11.46
CA GLY A 198 8.18 28.01 -10.82
C GLY A 198 8.13 27.79 -9.31
N ALA A 199 9.29 27.90 -8.65
CA ALA A 199 9.38 27.77 -7.20
C ALA A 199 8.48 28.78 -6.48
N GLN A 200 7.89 28.35 -5.37
CA GLN A 200 7.03 29.16 -4.50
C GLN A 200 7.55 29.02 -3.06
N PRO A 201 7.26 29.97 -2.15
CA PRO A 201 7.56 29.77 -0.73
C PRO A 201 6.97 28.44 -0.23
N GLY A 202 7.82 27.59 0.35
CA GLY A 202 7.41 26.28 0.86
C GLY A 202 7.16 25.18 -0.18
N TRP A 203 7.44 25.44 -1.47
CA TRP A 203 7.28 24.45 -2.54
C TRP A 203 8.35 24.55 -3.63
N THR A 204 8.93 23.40 -3.97
CA THR A 204 9.84 23.24 -5.12
C THR A 204 9.15 22.44 -6.21
N GLN A 205 9.60 22.56 -7.46
CA GLN A 205 9.05 21.79 -8.57
C GLN A 205 9.18 20.26 -8.39
N GLU A 206 10.13 19.83 -7.55
CA GLU A 206 10.33 18.44 -7.15
C GLU A 206 9.32 17.98 -6.09
N ALA A 207 8.76 18.91 -5.31
CA ALA A 207 7.72 18.61 -4.33
C ALA A 207 6.40 18.32 -5.06
N CYS A 208 5.83 17.14 -4.87
CA CYS A 208 4.62 16.76 -5.58
C CYS A 208 3.36 17.38 -4.97
N GLU A 209 3.34 17.49 -3.66
CA GLU A 209 2.21 17.96 -2.89
C GLU A 209 2.24 19.49 -2.80
N PRO A 210 1.08 20.17 -2.78
CA PRO A 210 -0.28 19.64 -2.91
C PRO A 210 -0.76 19.43 -4.35
N TYR A 211 0.09 19.77 -5.32
CA TYR A 211 -0.36 20.03 -6.68
C TYR A 211 -0.42 18.82 -7.60
N GLY A 212 -0.06 17.64 -7.10
CA GLY A 212 0.11 16.46 -7.93
C GLY A 212 -0.18 15.15 -7.21
N VAL A 213 0.16 14.09 -7.94
CA VAL A 213 0.04 12.70 -7.54
C VAL A 213 1.44 12.10 -7.55
N LEU A 214 1.87 11.60 -6.41
CA LEU A 214 3.16 10.93 -6.26
C LEU A 214 2.94 9.42 -6.46
N ILE A 215 3.69 8.84 -7.39
CA ILE A 215 3.69 7.39 -7.66
C ILE A 215 5.03 6.86 -7.18
N THR A 216 5.01 6.03 -6.15
CA THR A 216 6.19 5.37 -5.59
C THR A 216 6.15 3.89 -5.92
N ALA A 217 7.26 3.34 -6.39
CA ALA A 217 7.37 1.92 -6.72
C ALA A 217 8.74 1.42 -6.27
N TYR A 218 8.80 0.37 -5.45
CA TYR A 218 10.06 -0.23 -4.96
C TYR A 218 10.41 -1.46 -5.78
N ASN A 219 11.61 -1.53 -6.37
CA ASN A 219 11.99 -2.63 -7.26
C ASN A 219 12.78 -3.73 -6.56
N THR A 220 13.33 -3.46 -5.38
CA THR A 220 14.11 -4.42 -4.59
C THR A 220 13.51 -4.57 -3.20
N ALA A 221 13.77 -5.72 -2.56
CA ALA A 221 13.37 -5.95 -1.17
C ALA A 221 14.03 -4.91 -0.23
N ASP A 222 15.29 -4.57 -0.50
CA ASP A 222 16.06 -3.57 0.25
C ASP A 222 15.41 -2.17 0.19
N GLU A 223 14.96 -1.74 -0.99
CA GLU A 223 14.25 -0.47 -1.15
C GLU A 223 12.91 -0.46 -0.40
N ALA A 224 12.20 -1.58 -0.40
CA ALA A 224 10.92 -1.70 0.30
C ALA A 224 11.08 -1.77 1.82
N GLU A 225 12.13 -2.45 2.31
CA GLU A 225 12.43 -2.59 3.75
C GLU A 225 12.93 -1.28 4.37
N HIS A 226 13.72 -0.51 3.63
CA HIS A 226 14.25 0.78 4.07
C HIS A 226 13.40 1.98 3.60
N ALA A 227 12.21 1.72 3.08
CA ALA A 227 11.28 2.77 2.68
C ALA A 227 10.86 3.60 3.90
N ILE A 228 11.07 4.93 3.82
CA ILE A 228 10.63 5.86 4.87
C ILE A 228 9.13 6.10 4.77
N TRP A 229 8.66 6.41 3.55
CA TRP A 229 7.27 6.61 3.20
C TRP A 229 7.17 6.72 1.66
N PRO A 230 6.07 6.30 1.03
CA PRO A 230 4.95 5.54 1.59
C PRO A 230 5.27 4.05 1.79
N THR A 231 4.73 3.42 2.84
CA THR A 231 4.87 1.98 3.09
C THR A 231 3.52 1.28 3.26
N ALA A 232 3.53 -0.06 3.20
CA ALA A 232 2.34 -0.86 3.52
C ALA A 232 1.88 -0.66 4.98
N PHE A 233 2.82 -0.41 5.90
CA PHE A 233 2.50 -0.09 7.28
C PHE A 233 1.72 1.22 7.38
N ASP A 234 2.14 2.27 6.67
CA ASP A 234 1.46 3.56 6.66
C ASP A 234 0.05 3.45 6.08
N LEU A 235 -0.15 2.55 5.12
CA LEU A 235 -1.46 2.32 4.52
C LEU A 235 -2.44 1.72 5.52
N ASP A 236 -1.95 0.85 6.40
CA ASP A 236 -2.76 0.13 7.37
C ASP A 236 -2.86 0.83 8.73
N ALA A 237 -1.89 1.68 9.09
CA ALA A 237 -1.88 2.36 10.37
C ALA A 237 -2.96 3.44 10.45
N SER A 238 -3.63 3.57 11.59
CA SER A 238 -4.58 4.67 11.80
C SER A 238 -3.90 6.04 11.78
N SER A 239 -2.68 6.08 12.32
CA SER A 239 -1.76 7.22 12.31
C SER A 239 -0.83 7.23 11.09
N GLY A 240 -1.16 6.52 10.00
CA GLY A 240 -0.27 6.37 8.84
C GLY A 240 0.20 7.68 8.20
N PHE A 241 -0.52 8.79 8.40
CA PHE A 241 -0.11 10.11 7.93
C PHE A 241 0.63 10.96 8.99
N SER A 242 0.60 10.58 10.27
CA SER A 242 0.98 11.48 11.38
C SER A 242 2.46 11.86 11.42
N HIS A 243 3.32 11.09 10.75
CA HIS A 243 4.76 11.31 10.71
C HIS A 243 5.19 12.18 9.52
N GLN A 244 4.27 12.55 8.63
CA GLN A 244 4.59 13.45 7.52
C GLN A 244 4.93 14.84 8.07
N PRO A 245 6.00 15.50 7.60
CA PRO A 245 6.43 16.79 8.13
C PRO A 245 5.82 17.99 7.40
N SER A 246 4.88 17.79 6.46
CA SER A 246 4.39 18.85 5.57
C SER A 246 2.90 19.14 5.78
N CYS A 247 2.56 20.41 5.63
CA CYS A 247 1.20 20.91 5.50
C CYS A 247 0.96 21.30 4.03
N PRO A 248 0.58 20.35 3.16
CA PRO A 248 0.32 20.61 1.76
C PRO A 248 -1.06 21.26 1.58
N VAL A 249 -1.22 22.47 2.10
CA VAL A 249 -2.42 23.27 1.85
C VAL A 249 -2.29 23.88 0.46
N TRP A 250 -3.33 23.70 -0.37
CA TRP A 250 -3.33 24.21 -1.74
C TRP A 250 -3.04 25.73 -1.78
N GLY A 251 -2.07 26.15 -2.58
CA GLY A 251 -1.68 27.56 -2.71
C GLY A 251 -0.74 28.07 -1.61
N HIS A 252 -0.63 27.37 -0.48
CA HIS A 252 0.23 27.76 0.65
C HIS A 252 0.80 26.52 1.36
N PRO A 253 1.62 25.69 0.68
CA PRO A 253 2.30 24.58 1.33
C PRO A 253 3.41 25.07 2.26
N TYR A 254 3.54 24.44 3.44
CA TYR A 254 4.60 24.78 4.39
C TYR A 254 4.95 23.60 5.30
N VAL A 255 6.09 23.69 5.99
CA VAL A 255 6.45 22.77 7.08
C VAL A 255 5.98 23.40 8.39
N PRO A 256 5.03 22.80 9.13
CA PRO A 256 4.53 23.39 10.35
C PRO A 256 5.61 23.36 11.45
N THR A 257 5.64 24.42 12.27
CA THR A 257 6.55 24.51 13.43
C THR A 257 6.06 23.70 14.64
N ALA A 258 4.81 23.24 14.60
CA ALA A 258 4.17 22.41 15.60
C ALA A 258 3.50 21.21 14.90
N PRO A 259 3.15 20.13 15.63
CA PRO A 259 2.38 19.02 15.06
C PRO A 259 1.02 19.47 14.50
N TYR A 260 0.41 18.62 13.69
CA TYR A 260 -0.95 18.83 13.19
C TYR A 260 -1.94 19.10 14.31
N THR A 261 -2.86 20.04 14.09
CA THR A 261 -3.93 20.34 15.06
C THR A 261 -4.88 19.15 15.20
N LYS A 262 -5.19 18.48 14.09
CA LYS A 262 -6.07 17.31 14.06
C LYS A 262 -5.75 16.40 12.89
N ILE A 263 -5.76 15.10 13.13
CA ILE A 263 -5.82 14.06 12.09
C ILE A 263 -7.11 13.29 12.34
N GLY A 264 -8.02 13.30 11.37
CA GLY A 264 -9.27 12.55 11.44
C GLY A 264 -9.04 11.04 11.38
N GLU A 265 -10.04 10.28 11.82
CA GLU A 265 -10.06 8.82 11.68
C GLU A 265 -9.87 8.42 10.20
N PRO A 266 -9.04 7.39 9.92
CA PRO A 266 -8.80 6.92 8.56
C PRO A 266 -10.07 6.32 7.93
N ALA A 267 -10.44 6.81 6.76
CA ALA A 267 -11.43 6.15 5.90
C ALA A 267 -10.70 5.14 5.00
N LYS A 268 -10.92 3.83 5.25
CA LYS A 268 -10.30 2.74 4.49
C LYS A 268 -11.28 2.12 3.52
N SER A 269 -10.83 1.85 2.30
CA SER A 269 -11.58 1.09 1.30
C SER A 269 -10.66 0.17 0.50
N ARG A 270 -11.26 -0.76 -0.24
CA ARG A 270 -10.55 -1.67 -1.15
C ARG A 270 -11.28 -1.69 -2.48
N ASP A 271 -10.53 -1.79 -3.57
CA ASP A 271 -11.08 -2.02 -4.91
C ASP A 271 -10.15 -2.92 -5.73
N ILE A 272 -10.44 -3.06 -7.02
CA ILE A 272 -9.66 -3.84 -7.98
C ILE A 272 -9.13 -2.90 -9.06
N VAL A 273 -7.80 -2.81 -9.17
CA VAL A 273 -7.10 -2.04 -10.22
C VAL A 273 -6.06 -2.96 -10.86
N ALA A 274 -5.95 -2.93 -12.20
CA ALA A 274 -5.03 -3.80 -12.94
C ALA A 274 -5.18 -5.31 -12.63
N GLY A 275 -6.37 -5.76 -12.24
CA GLY A 275 -6.62 -7.15 -11.81
C GLY A 275 -6.03 -7.50 -10.43
N ARG A 276 -5.57 -6.51 -9.66
CA ARG A 276 -5.01 -6.64 -8.31
C ARG A 276 -5.91 -5.97 -7.28
N ALA A 277 -5.85 -6.42 -6.03
CA ALA A 277 -6.44 -5.69 -4.92
C ALA A 277 -5.66 -4.39 -4.70
N ILE A 278 -6.36 -3.27 -4.65
CA ILE A 278 -5.79 -2.00 -4.20
C ILE A 278 -6.45 -1.61 -2.89
N SER A 279 -5.64 -1.29 -1.90
CA SER A 279 -6.14 -0.71 -0.63
C SER A 279 -6.02 0.80 -0.72
N LYS A 280 -7.05 1.51 -0.28
CA LYS A 280 -7.07 2.97 -0.15
C LYS A 280 -7.23 3.34 1.32
N THR A 281 -6.45 4.31 1.76
CA THR A 281 -6.66 4.99 3.04
C THR A 281 -6.70 6.49 2.80
N GLN A 282 -7.68 7.15 3.41
CA GLN A 282 -7.90 8.58 3.32
C GLN A 282 -8.02 9.20 4.70
N TRP A 283 -7.37 10.34 4.90
CA TRP A 283 -7.43 11.13 6.13
C TRP A 283 -7.91 12.55 5.82
N GLN A 284 -8.64 13.14 6.77
CA GLN A 284 -8.86 14.58 6.81
C GLN A 284 -7.92 15.18 7.84
N VAL A 285 -7.03 16.08 7.39
CA VAL A 285 -5.95 16.63 8.22
C VAL A 285 -6.15 18.12 8.36
N THR A 286 -6.08 18.61 9.60
CA THR A 286 -6.12 20.03 9.93
C THR A 286 -4.74 20.45 10.40
N CYS A 287 -4.09 21.29 9.61
CA CYS A 287 -2.79 21.86 9.96
C CYS A 287 -2.92 22.89 11.08
N LYS A 288 -3.73 23.92 10.81
CA LYS A 288 -4.16 24.97 11.74
C LYS A 288 -5.67 25.15 11.62
N PRO A 289 -6.34 25.79 12.58
CA PRO A 289 -7.76 26.11 12.45
C PRO A 289 -8.07 26.82 11.13
N GLY A 290 -8.90 26.21 10.27
CA GLY A 290 -9.26 26.73 8.95
C GLY A 290 -8.37 26.26 7.79
N GLU A 291 -7.31 25.51 8.06
CA GLU A 291 -6.39 24.95 7.06
C GLU A 291 -6.52 23.42 7.03
N ASP A 292 -7.57 22.96 6.35
CA ASP A 292 -7.87 21.55 6.17
C ASP A 292 -7.44 21.05 4.79
N PHE A 293 -7.00 19.81 4.73
CA PHE A 293 -6.75 19.13 3.47
C PHE A 293 -7.04 17.62 3.58
N THR A 294 -7.28 17.00 2.42
CA THR A 294 -7.44 15.56 2.33
C THR A 294 -6.11 14.92 1.94
N ALA A 295 -5.67 13.95 2.73
CA ALA A 295 -4.56 13.05 2.40
C ALA A 295 -5.12 11.71 1.91
N GLN A 296 -4.61 11.20 0.80
CA GLN A 296 -5.07 9.94 0.22
C GLN A 296 -3.87 9.10 -0.20
N MET A 297 -3.93 7.81 0.11
CA MET A 297 -2.93 6.83 -0.30
C MET A 297 -3.61 5.58 -0.80
N TRP A 298 -3.15 5.10 -1.95
CA TRP A 298 -3.47 3.80 -2.50
C TRP A 298 -2.22 2.94 -2.48
N GLY A 299 -2.38 1.65 -2.20
CA GLY A 299 -1.28 0.69 -2.25
C GLY A 299 -1.68 -0.63 -2.87
N LEU A 300 -0.86 -1.06 -3.82
CA LEU A 300 -0.79 -2.41 -4.36
C LEU A 300 0.34 -3.13 -3.61
N LYS A 301 0.04 -3.66 -2.42
CA LYS A 301 1.04 -4.13 -1.44
C LYS A 301 1.95 -5.22 -2.01
N ASP A 302 1.37 -6.18 -2.72
CA ASP A 302 2.11 -7.30 -3.31
C ASP A 302 3.12 -6.82 -4.36
N ASP A 303 2.84 -5.70 -5.03
CA ASP A 303 3.70 -5.12 -6.06
C ASP A 303 4.59 -3.99 -5.52
N GLN A 304 4.45 -3.62 -4.24
CA GLN A 304 5.11 -2.48 -3.58
C GLN A 304 5.00 -1.19 -4.40
N VAL A 305 3.78 -0.91 -4.89
CA VAL A 305 3.43 0.31 -5.62
C VAL A 305 2.42 1.10 -4.80
N PHE A 306 2.73 2.37 -4.57
CA PHE A 306 1.92 3.30 -3.82
C PHE A 306 1.62 4.53 -4.67
N ILE A 307 0.40 5.02 -4.59
CA ILE A 307 -0.01 6.29 -5.19
C ILE A 307 -0.49 7.17 -4.05
N THR A 308 0.05 8.38 -3.93
CA THR A 308 -0.34 9.33 -2.88
C THR A 308 -0.77 10.65 -3.49
N ALA A 309 -1.79 11.26 -2.89
CA ALA A 309 -2.30 12.56 -3.27
C ALA A 309 -2.71 13.30 -1.99
N ASN A 310 -1.87 14.23 -1.56
CA ASN A 310 -2.05 14.98 -0.32
C ASN A 310 -2.31 16.44 -0.65
N GLY A 311 -3.47 16.96 -0.25
CA GLY A 311 -3.86 18.34 -0.54
C GLY A 311 -4.31 18.62 -1.96
N LEU A 312 -4.47 17.58 -2.79
CA LEU A 312 -4.93 17.71 -4.17
C LEU A 312 -6.36 18.28 -4.21
N LYS A 313 -6.52 19.41 -4.90
CA LYS A 313 -7.83 20.09 -5.02
C LYS A 313 -8.89 19.15 -5.62
N PRO A 314 -10.16 19.23 -5.16
CA PRO A 314 -11.26 18.40 -5.69
C PRO A 314 -11.39 18.41 -7.23
N ASP A 315 -11.16 19.57 -7.86
CA ASP A 315 -11.22 19.74 -9.32
C ASP A 315 -10.28 18.79 -10.09
N TYR A 316 -9.22 18.29 -9.44
CA TYR A 316 -8.22 17.40 -10.05
C TYR A 316 -8.41 15.92 -9.67
N GLN A 317 -9.40 15.59 -8.85
CA GLN A 317 -9.72 14.19 -8.48
C GLN A 317 -10.06 13.32 -9.69
N PRO A 318 -10.81 13.78 -10.73
CA PRO A 318 -11.03 12.97 -11.93
C PRO A 318 -9.74 12.60 -12.66
N GLY A 319 -8.72 13.47 -12.65
CA GLY A 319 -7.41 13.18 -13.23
C GLY A 319 -6.66 12.10 -12.45
N LEU A 320 -6.70 12.16 -11.11
CA LEU A 320 -6.15 11.12 -10.24
C LEU A 320 -6.84 9.76 -10.46
N VAL A 321 -8.17 9.74 -10.53
CA VAL A 321 -8.93 8.50 -10.82
C VAL A 321 -8.55 7.96 -12.19
N SER A 322 -8.43 8.82 -13.22
CA SER A 322 -7.96 8.39 -14.55
C SER A 322 -6.54 7.81 -14.54
N ILE A 323 -5.64 8.28 -13.68
CA ILE A 323 -4.31 7.67 -13.51
C ILE A 323 -4.49 6.26 -12.93
N LEU A 324 -5.23 6.13 -11.83
CA LEU A 324 -5.48 4.85 -11.15
C LEU A 324 -6.11 3.81 -12.09
N ASP A 325 -7.14 4.19 -12.84
CA ASP A 325 -7.87 3.30 -13.76
C ASP A 325 -7.02 2.79 -14.92
N THR A 326 -5.91 3.48 -15.21
CA THR A 326 -5.01 3.12 -16.33
C THR A 326 -3.72 2.45 -15.86
N ILE A 327 -3.57 2.19 -14.56
CA ILE A 327 -2.42 1.45 -14.03
C ILE A 327 -2.40 0.05 -14.64
N ASP A 328 -1.24 -0.34 -15.13
CA ASP A 328 -0.92 -1.68 -15.61
C ASP A 328 0.44 -2.11 -15.03
N LEU A 329 0.42 -3.28 -14.38
CA LEU A 329 1.57 -3.89 -13.72
C LEU A 329 2.06 -5.15 -14.44
N SER A 330 1.55 -5.46 -15.63
CA SER A 330 1.87 -6.67 -16.40
C SER A 330 3.36 -6.87 -16.68
N GLY A 331 4.14 -5.79 -16.73
CA GLY A 331 5.59 -5.82 -16.95
C GLY A 331 6.42 -5.68 -15.68
N ARG A 332 5.78 -5.65 -14.51
CA ARG A 332 6.45 -5.42 -13.23
C ARG A 332 6.75 -6.75 -12.55
N GLN A 333 7.96 -6.89 -12.05
CA GLN A 333 8.32 -7.94 -11.10
C GLN A 333 8.30 -7.33 -9.70
N ALA A 334 7.47 -7.88 -8.82
CA ALA A 334 7.43 -7.47 -7.43
C ALA A 334 8.80 -7.69 -6.76
N PRO A 335 9.23 -6.79 -5.86
CA PRO A 335 10.41 -7.04 -5.06
C PRO A 335 10.21 -8.32 -4.24
N SER A 336 11.13 -9.26 -4.38
CA SER A 336 11.12 -10.52 -3.63
C SER A 336 12.50 -10.75 -3.03
N ALA A 337 12.53 -11.16 -1.76
CA ALA A 337 13.73 -11.69 -1.14
C ALA A 337 14.12 -13.01 -1.81
N ALA A 338 15.40 -13.40 -1.72
CA ALA A 338 15.86 -14.67 -2.29
C ALA A 338 15.03 -15.85 -1.73
N GLY A 339 14.48 -16.68 -2.63
CA GLY A 339 13.60 -17.80 -2.29
C GLY A 339 12.13 -17.43 -2.07
N GLN A 340 11.76 -16.14 -2.06
CA GLN A 340 10.36 -15.74 -2.22
C GLN A 340 9.97 -15.90 -3.70
N ASN A 341 8.85 -16.59 -3.94
CA ASN A 341 8.32 -16.96 -5.26
C ASN A 341 8.97 -18.18 -5.94
N ASP A 342 9.71 -19.01 -5.21
CA ASP A 342 10.12 -20.34 -5.70
C ASP A 342 8.89 -21.23 -5.98
N ILE A 343 7.76 -20.97 -5.31
CA ILE A 343 6.48 -21.66 -5.54
C ILE A 343 5.51 -20.75 -6.29
N SER A 344 5.13 -21.17 -7.50
CA SER A 344 4.01 -20.59 -8.23
C SER A 344 2.69 -21.12 -7.69
N VAL A 345 1.75 -20.21 -7.40
CA VAL A 345 0.41 -20.52 -6.89
C VAL A 345 -0.62 -20.11 -7.93
N THR A 346 -1.39 -21.07 -8.44
CA THR A 346 -2.49 -20.82 -9.38
C THR A 346 -3.82 -21.17 -8.73
N VAL A 347 -4.86 -20.38 -9.02
CA VAL A 347 -6.21 -20.57 -8.48
C VAL A 347 -7.18 -20.66 -9.66
N GLU A 348 -7.94 -21.74 -9.72
CA GLU A 348 -8.95 -22.04 -10.74
C GLU A 348 -10.33 -22.13 -10.10
N GLY A 349 -11.36 -21.56 -10.73
CA GLY A 349 -12.72 -21.48 -10.16
C GLY A 349 -12.95 -20.28 -9.23
N LEU A 350 -11.90 -19.52 -8.93
CA LEU A 350 -12.00 -18.20 -8.29
C LEU A 350 -11.22 -17.17 -9.14
N THR A 351 -11.92 -16.19 -9.72
CA THR A 351 -11.30 -15.18 -10.59
C THR A 351 -11.42 -13.77 -10.03
N THR A 352 -10.49 -12.90 -10.43
CA THR A 352 -10.51 -11.49 -10.04
C THR A 352 -11.84 -10.84 -10.43
N GLY A 353 -12.50 -10.22 -9.45
CA GLY A 353 -13.77 -9.53 -9.63
C GLY A 353 -15.01 -10.43 -9.66
N GLN A 354 -14.84 -11.76 -9.54
CA GLN A 354 -15.95 -12.69 -9.45
C GLN A 354 -16.89 -12.30 -8.31
N GLN A 355 -18.20 -12.36 -8.57
CA GLN A 355 -19.21 -12.11 -7.55
C GLN A 355 -19.39 -13.35 -6.67
N LEU A 356 -19.25 -13.16 -5.36
CA LEU A 356 -19.52 -14.16 -4.34
C LEU A 356 -20.74 -13.75 -3.54
N PRO A 357 -21.84 -14.52 -3.59
CA PRO A 357 -22.99 -14.22 -2.75
C PRO A 357 -22.69 -14.52 -1.28
N ASN A 358 -23.24 -13.70 -0.38
CA ASN A 358 -23.12 -13.87 1.06
C ASN A 358 -24.31 -14.62 1.68
N ASP A 359 -24.96 -15.48 0.89
CA ASP A 359 -26.18 -16.24 1.23
C ASP A 359 -25.90 -17.66 1.75
N GLY A 360 -24.64 -17.99 2.04
CA GLY A 360 -24.22 -19.33 2.46
C GLY A 360 -23.98 -20.32 1.32
N THR A 361 -24.16 -19.92 0.06
CA THR A 361 -23.86 -20.77 -1.10
C THR A 361 -22.36 -21.09 -1.17
N PRO A 362 -21.97 -22.38 -1.22
CA PRO A 362 -20.57 -22.74 -1.38
C PRO A 362 -20.06 -22.42 -2.77
N VAL A 363 -18.88 -21.81 -2.84
CA VAL A 363 -18.11 -21.65 -4.06
C VAL A 363 -16.88 -22.54 -3.99
N GLU A 364 -16.80 -23.50 -4.90
CA GLU A 364 -15.65 -24.40 -5.03
C GLU A 364 -14.59 -23.82 -5.95
N PHE A 365 -13.32 -24.05 -5.59
CA PHE A 365 -12.18 -23.66 -6.41
C PHE A 365 -11.00 -24.59 -6.13
N VAL A 366 -10.02 -24.55 -7.01
CA VAL A 366 -8.85 -25.43 -6.99
C VAL A 366 -7.60 -24.57 -6.93
N VAL A 367 -6.66 -24.94 -6.06
CA VAL A 367 -5.37 -24.28 -5.96
C VAL A 367 -4.28 -25.26 -6.33
N THR A 368 -3.39 -24.87 -7.23
CA THR A 368 -2.18 -25.65 -7.56
C THR A 368 -0.93 -24.90 -7.10
N PHE A 369 -0.08 -25.62 -6.38
CA PHE A 369 1.22 -25.16 -5.92
C PHE A 369 2.29 -25.87 -6.74
N LYS A 370 3.10 -25.13 -7.49
CA LYS A 370 4.17 -25.68 -8.33
C LYS A 370 5.50 -25.08 -7.95
N ASN A 371 6.49 -25.92 -7.65
CA ASN A 371 7.85 -25.45 -7.42
C ASN A 371 8.53 -25.13 -8.76
N THR A 372 8.64 -23.85 -9.05
CA THR A 372 9.32 -23.30 -10.23
C THR A 372 10.77 -22.90 -9.94
N GLY A 373 11.16 -22.91 -8.67
CA GLY A 373 12.52 -22.65 -8.22
C GLY A 373 13.47 -23.84 -8.40
N ARG A 374 14.66 -23.72 -7.82
CA ARG A 374 15.69 -24.77 -7.80
C ARG A 374 15.81 -25.46 -6.45
N THR A 375 15.20 -24.88 -5.42
CA THR A 375 15.24 -25.36 -4.03
C THR A 375 14.26 -26.51 -3.85
N SER A 376 14.71 -27.63 -3.29
CA SER A 376 13.78 -28.68 -2.84
C SER A 376 13.30 -28.36 -1.44
N TYR A 377 11.97 -28.36 -1.24
CA TYR A 377 11.38 -28.10 0.06
C TYR A 377 10.95 -29.41 0.72
N ALA A 378 11.47 -29.71 1.90
CA ALA A 378 11.06 -30.89 2.66
C ALA A 378 9.61 -30.78 3.14
N GLN A 379 9.14 -29.55 3.39
CA GLN A 379 7.84 -29.28 3.96
C GLN A 379 7.29 -27.94 3.46
N VAL A 380 6.35 -27.97 2.51
CA VAL A 380 5.55 -26.83 2.07
C VAL A 380 4.18 -26.94 2.70
N VAL A 381 3.74 -25.87 3.35
CA VAL A 381 2.41 -25.79 3.94
C VAL A 381 1.54 -24.81 3.14
N PRO A 382 0.41 -25.27 2.58
CA PRO A 382 -0.56 -24.39 1.96
C PRO A 382 -1.33 -23.63 3.04
N GLN A 383 -1.50 -22.33 2.84
CA GLN A 383 -2.36 -21.48 3.64
C GLN A 383 -3.31 -20.73 2.71
N LEU A 384 -4.58 -20.63 3.11
CA LEU A 384 -5.56 -19.78 2.45
C LEU A 384 -6.24 -18.92 3.50
N VAL A 385 -6.32 -17.62 3.24
CA VAL A 385 -6.95 -16.64 4.12
C VAL A 385 -7.84 -15.71 3.31
N ALA A 386 -8.98 -15.31 3.89
CA ALA A 386 -9.74 -14.16 3.43
C ALA A 386 -9.46 -12.98 4.36
N GLU A 387 -8.95 -11.89 3.79
CA GLU A 387 -8.60 -10.72 4.58
C GLU A 387 -9.84 -9.89 4.93
N SER A 388 -9.81 -9.19 6.07
CA SER A 388 -10.84 -8.22 6.40
C SER A 388 -10.94 -7.13 5.33
N TYR A 389 -12.15 -6.71 5.02
CA TYR A 389 -12.45 -5.67 4.02
C TYR A 389 -13.58 -4.78 4.53
N ALA A 390 -13.86 -3.67 3.85
CA ALA A 390 -14.81 -2.67 4.34
C ALA A 390 -16.23 -3.22 4.60
N GLY A 391 -16.63 -4.26 3.86
CA GLY A 391 -17.92 -4.93 4.05
C GLY A 391 -17.95 -5.92 5.21
N SER A 392 -16.80 -6.44 5.66
CA SER A 392 -16.73 -7.31 6.84
C SER A 392 -16.67 -6.47 8.10
N LYS A 393 -17.56 -6.72 9.06
CA LYS A 393 -17.55 -6.06 10.39
C LYS A 393 -16.43 -6.63 11.27
N GLY A 394 -15.18 -6.54 10.80
CA GLY A 394 -14.01 -7.20 11.38
C GLY A 394 -13.50 -8.35 10.51
N ALA A 395 -13.19 -9.48 11.12
CA ALA A 395 -12.77 -10.69 10.40
C ALA A 395 -13.91 -11.27 9.55
N VAL A 396 -13.55 -11.95 8.46
CA VAL A 396 -14.51 -12.68 7.63
C VAL A 396 -15.11 -13.82 8.45
N THR A 397 -16.43 -13.92 8.45
CA THR A 397 -17.22 -14.84 9.30
C THR A 397 -17.67 -16.11 8.57
N GLY A 398 -17.45 -16.16 7.25
CA GLY A 398 -17.63 -17.33 6.42
C GLY A 398 -16.87 -18.58 6.88
N THR A 399 -17.11 -19.68 6.17
CA THR A 399 -16.39 -20.95 6.38
C THR A 399 -15.50 -21.26 5.19
N LEU A 400 -14.31 -21.77 5.49
CA LEU A 400 -13.42 -22.35 4.50
C LEU A 400 -13.31 -23.85 4.77
N GLU A 401 -13.42 -24.66 3.73
CA GLU A 401 -13.26 -26.10 3.84
C GLU A 401 -12.35 -26.61 2.70
N ARG A 402 -11.64 -27.70 2.98
CA ARG A 402 -10.76 -28.38 2.04
C ARG A 402 -11.24 -29.80 1.79
N ALA A 403 -11.22 -30.24 0.54
CA ALA A 403 -11.52 -31.63 0.24
C ALA A 403 -10.41 -32.55 0.81
N ASN A 404 -10.80 -33.69 1.37
CA ASN A 404 -9.91 -34.83 1.53
C ASN A 404 -10.19 -35.84 0.40
N GLY A 405 -9.21 -36.69 0.09
CA GLY A 405 -9.25 -37.61 -1.06
C GLY A 405 -10.44 -38.60 -1.08
N ALA A 406 -11.26 -38.64 -0.03
CA ALA A 406 -12.45 -39.49 0.09
C ALA A 406 -13.78 -38.74 -0.14
N GLY A 407 -13.74 -37.50 -0.66
CA GLY A 407 -14.95 -36.70 -0.93
C GLY A 407 -15.57 -36.07 0.32
N SER A 408 -14.90 -36.16 1.48
CA SER A 408 -15.29 -35.40 2.67
C SER A 408 -14.52 -34.08 2.77
N TRP A 409 -15.06 -33.16 3.57
CA TRP A 409 -14.55 -31.80 3.69
C TRP A 409 -14.03 -31.58 5.10
N LYS A 410 -12.82 -31.01 5.20
CA LYS A 410 -12.20 -30.61 6.46
C LYS A 410 -12.32 -29.10 6.62
N ALA A 411 -12.91 -28.66 7.72
CA ALA A 411 -13.00 -27.23 8.05
C ALA A 411 -11.60 -26.64 8.30
N LEU A 412 -11.40 -25.42 7.80
CA LEU A 412 -10.21 -24.60 7.98
C LEU A 412 -10.62 -23.23 8.54
N THR A 413 -9.65 -22.53 9.13
CA THR A 413 -9.86 -21.14 9.53
C THR A 413 -9.76 -20.24 8.31
N ILE A 414 -10.81 -19.47 8.02
CA ILE A 414 -10.82 -18.51 6.89
C ILE A 414 -10.06 -17.22 7.21
N ALA A 415 -10.07 -16.81 8.49
CA ALA A 415 -9.40 -15.60 8.94
C ALA A 415 -7.87 -15.82 9.05
N PRO A 416 -7.07 -14.75 8.92
CA PRO A 416 -5.65 -14.82 9.19
C PRO A 416 -5.40 -15.40 10.60
N PRO A 417 -4.41 -16.31 10.76
CA PRO A 417 -4.09 -16.82 12.08
C PRO A 417 -3.62 -15.68 12.99
N ALA A 418 -3.97 -15.75 14.28
CA ALA A 418 -3.37 -14.89 15.28
C ALA A 418 -1.84 -15.06 15.28
N ALA A 419 -1.11 -13.98 15.57
CA ALA A 419 0.34 -14.01 15.62
C ALA A 419 0.84 -15.16 16.50
N GLY A 420 1.62 -16.08 15.92
CA GLY A 420 2.41 -17.04 16.67
C GLY A 420 2.10 -18.53 16.49
N LYS A 421 0.98 -18.95 15.88
CA LYS A 421 0.78 -20.38 15.55
C LYS A 421 -0.07 -20.57 14.29
N PRO A 422 0.55 -20.85 13.14
CA PRO A 422 -0.19 -21.44 12.06
C PRO A 422 -0.59 -22.88 12.44
N VAL A 423 -1.85 -23.26 12.18
CA VAL A 423 -2.29 -24.65 12.29
C VAL A 423 -2.03 -25.31 10.93
N PHE A 424 -1.02 -26.17 10.90
CA PHE A 424 -0.49 -26.76 9.68
C PHE A 424 -0.72 -28.27 9.66
N ASP A 425 -1.87 -28.69 9.13
CA ASP A 425 -2.20 -30.12 9.13
C ASP A 425 -1.73 -30.86 7.88
N ASP A 426 -1.28 -30.14 6.84
CA ASP A 426 -1.12 -30.65 5.48
C ASP A 426 0.18 -30.19 4.83
N ALA A 427 1.27 -30.51 5.49
CA ALA A 427 2.59 -30.19 5.01
C ALA A 427 3.15 -31.35 4.18
N GLY A 428 3.73 -31.05 3.03
CA GLY A 428 4.30 -32.07 2.16
C GLY A 428 5.58 -31.62 1.46
N PRO A 429 6.47 -32.56 1.07
CA PRO A 429 7.66 -32.22 0.31
C PRO A 429 7.28 -31.74 -1.09
N LEU A 430 8.04 -30.78 -1.61
CA LEU A 430 7.86 -30.25 -2.96
C LEU A 430 9.21 -30.01 -3.63
N ALA A 431 9.65 -31.00 -4.42
CA ALA A 431 10.87 -30.93 -5.20
C ALA A 431 10.72 -29.99 -6.42
N PRO A 432 11.82 -29.48 -7.00
CA PRO A 432 11.80 -28.64 -8.20
C PRO A 432 11.02 -29.30 -9.35
N GLY A 433 10.17 -28.53 -10.01
CA GLY A 433 9.34 -29.00 -11.13
C GLY A 433 8.05 -29.72 -10.73
N ASN A 434 7.95 -30.22 -9.49
CA ASN A 434 6.75 -30.90 -9.01
C ASN A 434 5.64 -29.91 -8.62
N ALA A 435 4.41 -30.41 -8.61
CA ALA A 435 3.23 -29.68 -8.19
C ALA A 435 2.29 -30.56 -7.36
N PHE A 436 1.50 -29.94 -6.50
CA PHE A 436 0.34 -30.56 -5.88
C PHE A 436 -0.87 -29.63 -5.95
N THR A 437 -2.06 -30.22 -5.90
CA THR A 437 -3.32 -29.51 -6.10
C THR A 437 -4.27 -29.80 -4.95
N ILE A 438 -4.99 -28.78 -4.50
CA ILE A 438 -5.94 -28.85 -3.40
C ILE A 438 -7.26 -28.24 -3.83
N ARG A 439 -8.36 -28.94 -3.55
CA ARG A 439 -9.72 -28.43 -3.73
C ARG A 439 -10.20 -27.77 -2.45
N TYR A 440 -10.76 -26.57 -2.60
CA TYR A 440 -11.37 -25.80 -1.53
C TYR A 440 -12.81 -25.48 -1.86
N ARG A 441 -13.59 -25.20 -0.81
CA ARG A 441 -14.86 -24.52 -0.93
C ARG A 441 -14.99 -23.46 0.15
N MET A 442 -15.58 -22.33 -0.21
CA MET A 442 -15.80 -21.20 0.70
C MET A 442 -17.27 -20.84 0.72
N LYS A 443 -17.80 -20.52 1.90
CA LYS A 443 -19.15 -19.98 2.08
C LYS A 443 -19.03 -18.66 2.83
N LEU A 444 -19.73 -17.64 2.37
CA LEU A 444 -19.86 -16.36 3.08
C LEU A 444 -21.22 -16.28 3.76
N THR A 445 -21.32 -15.48 4.81
CA THR A 445 -22.55 -15.28 5.58
C THR A 445 -23.07 -13.87 5.41
N ALA A 446 -24.32 -13.60 5.79
CA ALA A 446 -24.92 -12.26 5.67
C ALA A 446 -24.16 -11.17 6.47
N GLN A 447 -23.33 -11.56 7.44
CA GLN A 447 -22.43 -10.70 8.21
C GLN A 447 -21.23 -10.22 7.38
N ASP A 448 -20.88 -10.94 6.31
CA ASP A 448 -19.88 -10.56 5.31
C ASP A 448 -20.57 -9.66 4.28
N GLY A 449 -20.62 -8.36 4.55
CA GLY A 449 -21.32 -7.37 3.72
C GLY A 449 -20.69 -7.17 2.33
N ALA A 450 -21.36 -6.39 1.47
CA ALA A 450 -20.85 -6.14 0.13
C ALA A 450 -19.49 -5.42 0.12
N GLY A 451 -18.60 -5.77 -0.81
CA GLY A 451 -17.29 -5.13 -0.94
C GLY A 451 -16.29 -5.97 -1.75
N VAL A 452 -15.03 -5.54 -1.78
CA VAL A 452 -13.92 -6.31 -2.39
C VAL A 452 -13.16 -7.05 -1.30
N MET A 453 -13.25 -8.37 -1.32
CA MET A 453 -12.57 -9.26 -0.37
C MET A 453 -11.34 -9.89 -1.05
N PRO A 454 -10.12 -9.67 -0.54
CA PRO A 454 -8.94 -10.40 -1.00
C PRO A 454 -8.92 -11.82 -0.43
N VAL A 455 -8.78 -12.80 -1.32
CA VAL A 455 -8.49 -14.19 -0.96
C VAL A 455 -7.03 -14.45 -1.28
N THR A 456 -6.21 -14.62 -0.23
CA THR A 456 -4.76 -14.77 -0.34
C THR A 456 -4.39 -16.22 -0.09
N VAL A 457 -3.65 -16.81 -1.02
CA VAL A 457 -3.20 -18.19 -0.98
C VAL A 457 -1.68 -18.21 -0.96
N SER A 458 -1.10 -18.81 0.08
CA SER A 458 0.33 -18.80 0.34
C SER A 458 0.90 -20.21 0.46
N ALA A 459 2.10 -20.39 -0.06
CA ALA A 459 2.98 -21.53 0.23
C ALA A 459 3.97 -21.09 1.30
N LEU A 460 3.98 -21.78 2.43
CA LEU A 460 4.81 -21.47 3.58
C LEU A 460 5.85 -22.57 3.82
N VAL A 461 7.03 -22.20 4.26
CA VAL A 461 7.98 -23.11 4.92
C VAL A 461 8.11 -22.71 6.37
N THR A 462 8.15 -23.70 7.27
CA THR A 462 8.38 -23.46 8.69
C THR A 462 9.81 -23.86 8.98
N PRO A 463 10.73 -22.91 9.21
CA PRO A 463 12.06 -23.27 9.68
C PRO A 463 11.95 -23.94 11.05
N GLU A 464 12.90 -24.81 11.38
CA GLU A 464 12.97 -25.50 12.68
C GLU A 464 13.02 -24.50 13.85
N GLN A 465 13.59 -23.32 13.59
CA GLN A 465 13.59 -22.16 14.48
C GLN A 465 13.20 -20.92 13.69
N GLY A 466 12.05 -20.30 14.03
CA GLY A 466 11.65 -19.01 13.47
C GLY A 466 10.20 -18.95 12.99
N PRO A 467 9.74 -17.77 12.53
CA PRO A 467 8.42 -17.62 11.94
C PRO A 467 8.35 -18.34 10.58
N PRO A 468 7.14 -18.73 10.13
CA PRO A 468 6.96 -19.27 8.79
C PRO A 468 7.36 -18.23 7.74
N THR A 469 8.04 -18.69 6.68
CA THR A 469 8.44 -17.87 5.55
C THR A 469 7.53 -18.16 4.36
N VAL A 470 7.00 -17.10 3.73
CA VAL A 470 6.24 -17.21 2.48
C VAL A 470 7.21 -17.45 1.33
N ILE A 471 7.07 -18.57 0.63
CA ILE A 471 7.89 -18.94 -0.55
C ILE A 471 7.09 -18.92 -1.85
N GLY A 472 5.80 -18.60 -1.78
CA GLY A 472 4.92 -18.34 -2.91
C GLY A 472 3.61 -17.77 -2.42
N THR A 473 3.03 -16.82 -3.16
CA THR A 473 1.73 -16.24 -2.80
C THR A 473 0.93 -15.87 -4.04
N ARG A 474 -0.40 -15.94 -3.92
CA ARG A 474 -1.34 -15.44 -4.91
C ARG A 474 -2.56 -14.85 -4.22
N THR A 475 -2.81 -13.58 -4.50
CA THR A 475 -4.02 -12.87 -4.07
C THR A 475 -5.05 -12.83 -5.21
N VAL A 476 -6.28 -13.23 -4.93
CA VAL A 476 -7.43 -13.17 -5.84
C VAL A 476 -8.50 -12.28 -5.20
N PRO A 477 -8.64 -11.02 -5.64
CA PRO A 477 -9.70 -10.15 -5.13
C PRO A 477 -11.05 -10.49 -5.75
N VAL A 478 -12.06 -10.71 -4.93
CA VAL A 478 -13.42 -11.08 -5.32
C VAL A 478 -14.42 -10.04 -4.82
N ARG A 479 -15.57 -9.91 -5.49
CA ARG A 479 -16.64 -8.97 -5.11
C ARG A 479 -17.71 -9.71 -4.30
N VAL A 480 -17.82 -9.40 -3.02
CA VAL A 480 -18.91 -9.91 -2.19
C VAL A 480 -20.17 -9.12 -2.53
N VAL A 481 -21.25 -9.83 -2.85
CA VAL A 481 -22.56 -9.25 -3.15
C VAL A 481 -23.57 -9.68 -2.09
N ALA A 482 -24.28 -8.68 -1.55
CA ALA A 482 -25.35 -8.92 -0.61
C ALA A 482 -26.55 -9.55 -1.34
N LYS A 483 -27.12 -10.59 -0.77
CA LYS A 483 -28.36 -11.22 -1.25
C LYS A 483 -29.42 -11.29 -0.17
#